data_AF-A0A950VVV0-F1
#
_entry.id   AF-A0A950VVV0-F1
#
_cell.length_a   1.000
_cell.length_b   1.000
_cell.length_c   1.000
_cell.angle_alpha   90.00
_cell.angle_beta   90.00
_cell.angle_gamma   90.00
#
_symmetry.space_group_name_H-M   'P 1'
#
loop_
_entity.id
_entity.type
_entity.pdbx_description
1 polymer ?
#
loop_
_entity_poly.entity_id
_entity_poly.type
_entity_poly.pdbx_seq_one_letter_code
_entity_poly.pdbx_strand_id
1 'polypeptide(L)'
;MTTESSRVPPGRGKLAGVVALRRTHATPERPFLIEHREALIYVLCLAAELEHSIMSQYLYAAFSLKQGADENVTSEQLEAIERWRKAVTHVATQEMLHLALVQNLLTSIGAAPHLGRPNLPPPPGHFPASVSLALLPFGEAALRHFMYLERPEGMRLDDAEGLRMLEQATPAVRHGDIVPQLQDFETVGHLYRSIEEGIRSLADKYGEARLFCGPREAQAVSASFGWNELVAVGDVDSALVAVNTIIEQGEGARGDWRTAHFGKFVQILEEYLAMRERAPDFQAARPVLPANVRAHERDSSIPLITDPLTARCTDLFNVSYEVLLLVLQRYFGHLEETDAQFGVLVDVALNLMFEIIEPLAQLVTRLPVGADYPGRTAGPSFELFYESDYVLPHRRAAWLLLEERLRDAHAFCRRIQAEAPDLSVALQPIATSLDKQASALASS
;
A
#
# COMPACT_ATOMS: atom_id res chain seq x y z
N MET A 1 48.73 23.27 7.39
CA MET A 1 48.45 22.34 6.28
C MET A 1 47.04 21.83 6.46
N THR A 2 46.10 22.54 5.84
CA THR A 2 44.67 22.23 5.77
C THR A 2 44.46 21.29 4.59
N THR A 3 43.93 20.10 4.85
CA THR A 3 43.58 19.12 3.80
C THR A 3 42.27 19.54 3.13
N GLU A 4 42.36 19.85 1.85
CA GLU A 4 41.24 20.12 0.96
C GLU A 4 40.29 18.92 0.86
N SER A 5 39.03 19.16 1.17
CA SER A 5 37.91 18.30 0.80
C SER A 5 37.71 18.41 -0.73
N SER A 6 37.83 17.28 -1.42
CA SER A 6 37.60 17.16 -2.85
C SER A 6 36.14 17.49 -3.21
N ARG A 7 35.92 18.67 -3.78
CA ARG A 7 34.67 19.02 -4.45
C ARG A 7 34.56 18.25 -5.77
N VAL A 8 33.65 17.28 -5.81
CA VAL A 8 33.14 16.68 -7.06
C VAL A 8 32.37 17.77 -7.83
N PRO A 9 32.53 17.91 -9.15
CA PRO A 9 31.80 18.93 -9.91
C PRO A 9 30.30 18.57 -9.96
N PRO A 10 29.39 19.56 -10.00
CA PRO A 10 27.97 19.29 -10.15
C PRO A 10 27.72 18.66 -11.52
N GLY A 11 27.27 17.41 -11.52
CA GLY A 11 26.85 16.71 -12.73
C GLY A 11 25.70 17.48 -13.40
N ARG A 12 25.86 17.80 -14.67
CA ARG A 12 24.77 18.34 -15.52
C ARG A 12 23.82 17.18 -15.86
N GLY A 13 22.88 16.90 -14.97
CA GLY A 13 21.81 15.91 -15.15
C GLY A 13 20.55 16.35 -14.39
N LYS A 14 19.38 15.80 -14.75
CA LYS A 14 18.08 16.15 -14.15
C LYS A 14 18.08 15.97 -12.61
N LEU A 15 18.88 15.04 -12.09
CA LEU A 15 19.17 14.83 -10.66
C LEU A 15 19.69 16.10 -9.94
N ALA A 16 20.44 16.96 -10.63
CA ALA A 16 20.94 18.21 -10.06
C ALA A 16 19.81 19.21 -9.78
N GLY A 17 18.72 19.15 -10.56
CA GLY A 17 17.51 19.94 -10.33
C GLY A 17 16.73 19.48 -9.09
N VAL A 18 16.59 18.15 -8.91
CA VAL A 18 15.95 17.55 -7.72
C VAL A 18 16.76 17.84 -6.44
N VAL A 19 18.09 17.74 -6.51
CA VAL A 19 18.98 18.12 -5.40
C VAL A 19 18.92 19.63 -5.11
N ALA A 20 18.70 20.47 -6.12
CA ALA A 20 18.51 21.91 -5.93
C ALA A 20 17.16 22.25 -5.27
N LEU A 21 16.08 21.54 -5.63
CA LEU A 21 14.75 21.65 -5.00
C LEU A 21 14.75 21.26 -3.52
N ARG A 22 15.61 20.31 -3.09
CA ARG A 22 15.76 19.99 -1.66
C ARG A 22 16.47 21.09 -0.87
N ARG A 23 17.32 21.92 -1.50
CA ARG A 23 18.07 22.98 -0.79
C ARG A 23 17.20 24.16 -0.38
N THR A 24 16.00 24.30 -0.95
CA THR A 24 14.99 25.24 -0.46
C THR A 24 14.18 24.55 0.63
N HIS A 25 14.75 24.44 1.83
CA HIS A 25 13.99 23.96 2.99
C HIS A 25 12.99 25.04 3.39
N ALA A 26 11.72 24.86 3.01
CA ALA A 26 10.64 25.51 3.74
C ALA A 26 10.66 25.00 5.19
N THR A 27 10.29 25.85 6.14
CA THR A 27 10.07 25.40 7.53
C THR A 27 9.02 24.29 7.52
N PRO A 28 9.25 23.17 8.23
CA PRO A 28 8.23 22.13 8.39
C PRO A 28 6.91 22.73 8.86
N GLU A 29 5.82 22.22 8.32
CA GLU A 29 4.48 22.56 8.76
C GLU A 29 4.31 22.23 10.23
N ARG A 30 3.50 23.06 10.89
CA ARG A 30 3.19 22.84 12.30
C ARG A 30 2.40 21.54 12.42
N PRO A 31 2.77 20.66 13.37
CA PRO A 31 1.94 19.50 13.71
C PRO A 31 0.49 19.93 13.94
N PHE A 32 -0.44 19.18 13.36
CA PHE A 32 -1.85 19.41 13.63
C PHE A 32 -2.26 18.79 14.96
N LEU A 33 -3.45 19.14 15.45
CA LEU A 33 -3.81 18.96 16.85
C LEU A 33 -4.32 17.54 17.14
N ILE A 34 -3.74 16.87 18.15
CA ILE A 34 -4.20 15.57 18.69
C ILE A 34 -4.28 15.67 20.23
N GLU A 35 -5.45 16.01 20.79
CA GLU A 35 -5.61 16.27 22.24
C GLU A 35 -6.14 15.11 23.07
N HIS A 36 -6.71 14.09 22.43
CA HIS A 36 -7.30 12.94 23.11
C HIS A 36 -7.06 11.65 22.32
N ARG A 37 -7.18 10.52 23.01
CA ARG A 37 -6.93 9.18 22.44
C ARG A 37 -7.77 8.93 21.18
N GLU A 38 -9.05 9.31 21.20
CA GLU A 38 -9.93 9.14 20.04
C GLU A 38 -9.41 9.86 18.78
N ALA A 39 -8.82 11.05 18.93
CA ALA A 39 -8.20 11.76 17.81
C ALA A 39 -6.95 11.03 17.30
N LEU A 40 -6.14 10.46 18.21
CA LEU A 40 -4.98 9.64 17.82
C LEU A 40 -5.41 8.37 17.07
N ILE A 41 -6.46 7.68 17.55
CA ILE A 41 -7.02 6.50 16.89
C ILE A 41 -7.51 6.87 15.49
N TYR A 42 -8.30 7.94 15.37
CA TYR A 42 -8.80 8.42 14.08
C TYR A 42 -7.67 8.70 13.08
N VAL A 43 -6.62 9.40 13.51
CA VAL A 43 -5.49 9.74 12.65
C VAL A 43 -4.65 8.51 12.30
N LEU A 44 -4.50 7.55 13.20
CA LEU A 44 -3.84 6.26 12.91
C LEU A 44 -4.66 5.40 11.94
N CYS A 45 -5.99 5.41 12.01
CA CYS A 45 -6.85 4.76 11.01
C CYS A 45 -6.66 5.40 9.62
N LEU A 46 -6.63 6.74 9.54
CA LEU A 46 -6.31 7.45 8.29
C LEU A 46 -4.92 7.09 7.77
N ALA A 47 -3.92 6.98 8.66
CA ALA A 47 -2.57 6.55 8.28
C ALA A 47 -2.58 5.12 7.73
N ALA A 48 -3.28 4.18 8.37
CA ALA A 48 -3.40 2.81 7.89
C ALA A 48 -4.06 2.73 6.50
N GLU A 49 -5.12 3.51 6.28
CA GLU A 49 -5.78 3.60 4.97
C GLU A 49 -4.86 4.17 3.90
N LEU A 50 -4.04 5.16 4.27
CA LEU A 50 -3.07 5.80 3.38
C LEU A 50 -1.96 4.82 2.97
N GLU A 51 -1.30 4.16 3.94
CA GLU A 51 -0.24 3.18 3.65
C GLU A 51 -0.76 2.03 2.79
N HIS A 52 -1.94 1.51 3.12
CA HIS A 52 -2.59 0.45 2.35
C HIS A 52 -2.88 0.93 0.91
N SER A 53 -3.42 2.13 0.74
CA SER A 53 -3.75 2.68 -0.57
C SER A 53 -2.50 2.97 -1.42
N ILE A 54 -1.42 3.48 -0.81
CA ILE A 54 -0.13 3.71 -1.46
C ILE A 54 0.49 2.37 -1.90
N MET A 55 0.50 1.37 -1.03
CA MET A 55 0.92 0.00 -1.35
C MET A 55 0.18 -0.55 -2.59
N SER A 56 -1.16 -0.43 -2.63
CA SER A 56 -1.96 -0.90 -3.78
C SER A 56 -1.57 -0.21 -5.08
N GLN A 57 -1.26 1.09 -5.07
CA GLN A 57 -0.81 1.84 -6.25
C GLN A 57 0.55 1.33 -6.77
N TYR A 58 1.50 1.09 -5.87
CA TYR A 58 2.82 0.57 -6.23
C TYR A 58 2.74 -0.85 -6.80
N LEU A 59 1.94 -1.71 -6.16
CA LEU A 59 1.68 -3.06 -6.67
C LEU A 59 1.00 -3.03 -8.04
N TYR A 60 -0.01 -2.17 -8.24
CA TYR A 60 -0.67 -2.01 -9.53
C TYR A 60 0.31 -1.64 -10.65
N ALA A 61 1.17 -0.64 -10.41
CA ALA A 61 2.20 -0.25 -11.36
C ALA A 61 3.19 -1.40 -11.62
N ALA A 62 3.67 -2.07 -10.56
CA ALA A 62 4.58 -3.20 -10.70
C ALA A 62 3.97 -4.37 -11.50
N PHE A 63 2.70 -4.70 -11.28
CA PHE A 63 1.99 -5.76 -12.00
C PHE A 63 1.71 -5.40 -13.46
N SER A 64 1.60 -4.11 -13.78
CA SER A 64 1.41 -3.65 -15.17
C SER A 64 2.65 -3.81 -16.06
N LEU A 65 3.84 -3.96 -15.47
CA LEU A 65 5.09 -4.09 -16.22
C LEU A 65 5.12 -5.37 -17.07
N LYS A 66 5.64 -5.24 -18.30
CA LYS A 66 5.87 -6.38 -19.20
C LYS A 66 6.91 -7.34 -18.62
N GLN A 67 6.76 -8.62 -18.92
CA GLN A 67 7.54 -9.71 -18.35
C GLN A 67 8.20 -10.61 -19.40
N GLY A 68 7.78 -10.49 -20.67
CA GLY A 68 8.31 -11.29 -21.77
C GLY A 68 8.83 -10.45 -22.94
N ALA A 69 9.82 -10.99 -23.66
CA ALA A 69 10.34 -10.38 -24.88
C ALA A 69 9.32 -10.43 -26.04
N ASP A 70 8.33 -11.32 -25.95
CA ASP A 70 7.15 -11.40 -26.82
C ASP A 70 6.21 -10.20 -26.65
N GLU A 71 6.41 -9.35 -25.64
CA GLU A 71 5.61 -8.14 -25.38
C GLU A 71 6.18 -6.89 -26.07
N ASN A 72 6.86 -7.05 -27.21
CA ASN A 72 7.46 -5.97 -28.01
C ASN A 72 8.48 -5.12 -27.23
N VAL A 73 9.39 -5.77 -26.51
CA VAL A 73 10.54 -5.13 -25.84
C VAL A 73 11.82 -5.89 -26.14
N THR A 74 12.94 -5.20 -26.25
CA THR A 74 14.25 -5.84 -26.41
C THR A 74 14.69 -6.52 -25.11
N SER A 75 15.67 -7.42 -25.19
CA SER A 75 16.24 -8.06 -23.98
C SER A 75 16.82 -7.03 -23.00
N GLU A 76 17.50 -5.99 -23.49
CA GLU A 76 18.02 -4.89 -22.66
C GLU A 76 16.90 -4.11 -21.95
N GLN A 77 15.81 -3.81 -22.68
CA GLN A 77 14.64 -3.16 -22.12
C GLN A 77 13.97 -4.05 -21.07
N LEU A 78 13.85 -5.35 -21.33
CA LEU A 78 13.26 -6.30 -20.40
C LEU A 78 14.08 -6.41 -19.10
N GLU A 79 15.41 -6.42 -19.19
CA GLU A 79 16.28 -6.37 -18.01
C GLU A 79 16.07 -5.10 -17.18
N ALA A 80 15.88 -3.95 -17.82
CA ALA A 80 15.57 -2.70 -17.12
C ALA A 80 14.18 -2.74 -16.47
N ILE A 81 13.18 -3.22 -17.19
CA ILE A 81 11.82 -3.41 -16.67
C ILE A 81 11.83 -4.31 -15.44
N GLU A 82 12.57 -5.42 -15.48
CA GLU A 82 12.68 -6.33 -14.34
C GLU A 82 13.37 -5.69 -13.13
N ARG A 83 14.39 -4.85 -13.34
CA ARG A 83 15.00 -4.07 -12.25
C ARG A 83 14.00 -3.08 -11.65
N TRP A 84 13.27 -2.34 -12.48
CA TRP A 84 12.25 -1.40 -12.00
C TRP A 84 11.12 -2.12 -11.26
N ARG A 85 10.64 -3.25 -11.79
CA ARG A 85 9.64 -4.09 -11.13
C ARG A 85 10.08 -4.50 -9.73
N LYS A 86 11.30 -5.03 -9.58
CA LYS A 86 11.87 -5.39 -8.28
C LYS A 86 11.95 -4.20 -7.33
N ALA A 87 12.38 -3.04 -7.83
CA ALA A 87 12.49 -1.83 -7.00
C ALA A 87 11.11 -1.33 -6.52
N VAL A 88 10.11 -1.26 -7.40
CA VAL A 88 8.75 -0.83 -7.05
C VAL A 88 8.07 -1.84 -6.12
N THR A 89 8.18 -3.15 -6.40
CA THR A 89 7.64 -4.20 -5.51
C THR A 89 8.31 -4.16 -4.14
N HIS A 90 9.61 -3.91 -4.07
CA HIS A 90 10.31 -3.78 -2.79
C HIS A 90 9.81 -2.57 -1.99
N VAL A 91 9.57 -1.42 -2.63
CA VAL A 91 8.94 -0.26 -1.98
C VAL A 91 7.53 -0.63 -1.49
N ALA A 92 6.71 -1.31 -2.30
CA ALA A 92 5.41 -1.80 -1.85
C ALA A 92 5.48 -2.75 -0.64
N THR A 93 6.54 -3.58 -0.53
CA THR A 93 6.80 -4.40 0.66
C THR A 93 7.17 -3.55 1.88
N GLN A 94 7.83 -2.41 1.72
CA GLN A 94 8.07 -1.47 2.81
C GLN A 94 6.76 -0.81 3.27
N GLU A 95 5.83 -0.53 2.37
CA GLU A 95 4.48 -0.06 2.76
C GLU A 95 3.68 -1.12 3.56
N MET A 96 3.89 -2.42 3.29
CA MET A 96 3.32 -3.48 4.13
C MET A 96 3.89 -3.43 5.56
N LEU A 97 5.20 -3.18 5.70
CA LEU A 97 5.84 -2.96 6.99
C LEU A 97 5.27 -1.72 7.68
N HIS A 98 5.09 -0.60 6.96
CA HIS A 98 4.49 0.61 7.50
C HIS A 98 3.08 0.36 8.02
N LEU A 99 2.24 -0.30 7.22
CA LEU A 99 0.90 -0.71 7.65
C LEU A 99 0.94 -1.56 8.91
N ALA A 100 1.84 -2.55 9.01
CA ALA A 100 2.01 -3.38 10.20
C ALA A 100 2.45 -2.56 11.44
N LEU A 101 3.34 -1.58 11.27
CA LEU A 101 3.75 -0.66 12.34
C LEU A 101 2.58 0.23 12.80
N VAL A 102 1.72 0.70 11.87
CA VAL A 102 0.50 1.43 12.23
C VAL A 102 -0.47 0.53 13.00
N GLN A 103 -0.62 -0.74 12.63
CA GLN A 103 -1.42 -1.69 13.42
C GLN A 103 -0.84 -1.87 14.83
N ASN A 104 0.49 -1.97 14.97
CA ASN A 104 1.13 -2.02 16.30
C ASN A 104 0.86 -0.76 17.11
N LEU A 105 0.90 0.43 16.49
CA LEU A 105 0.56 1.70 17.15
C LEU A 105 -0.90 1.70 17.63
N LEU A 106 -1.86 1.31 16.78
CA LEU A 106 -3.27 1.16 17.13
C LEU A 106 -3.47 0.19 18.29
N THR A 107 -2.95 -1.04 18.15
CA THR A 107 -3.03 -2.08 19.18
C THR A 107 -2.44 -1.57 20.49
N SER A 108 -1.26 -0.94 20.47
CA SER A 108 -0.58 -0.47 21.68
C SER A 108 -1.41 0.53 22.50
N ILE A 109 -2.21 1.37 21.84
CA ILE A 109 -3.11 2.32 22.52
C ILE A 109 -4.52 1.75 22.78
N GLY A 110 -4.68 0.44 22.64
CA GLY A 110 -5.93 -0.28 22.93
C GLY A 110 -7.01 -0.16 21.85
N ALA A 111 -6.66 0.26 20.64
CA ALA A 111 -7.57 0.27 19.50
C ALA A 111 -7.56 -1.07 18.75
N ALA A 112 -8.65 -1.36 18.05
CA ALA A 112 -8.72 -2.50 17.14
C ALA A 112 -7.87 -2.25 15.88
N PRO A 113 -7.37 -3.29 15.20
CA PRO A 113 -6.71 -3.14 13.91
C PRO A 113 -7.66 -2.56 12.85
N HIS A 114 -7.08 -1.77 11.95
CA HIS A 114 -7.77 -1.07 10.87
C HIS A 114 -7.11 -1.37 9.52
N LEU A 115 -7.63 -2.37 8.80
CA LEU A 115 -7.14 -2.77 7.48
C LEU A 115 -8.09 -2.40 6.33
N GLY A 116 -9.29 -1.92 6.65
CA GLY A 116 -10.27 -1.45 5.69
C GLY A 116 -9.86 -0.11 5.10
N ARG A 117 -10.24 0.16 3.85
CA ARG A 117 -10.08 1.46 3.19
C ARG A 117 -11.13 1.63 2.09
N PRO A 118 -11.47 2.87 1.68
CA PRO A 118 -12.37 3.08 0.53
C PRO A 118 -11.79 2.51 -0.77
N ASN A 119 -12.65 2.15 -1.72
CA ASN A 119 -12.19 1.79 -3.07
C ASN A 119 -11.40 2.94 -3.73
N LEU A 120 -10.45 2.59 -4.61
CA LEU A 120 -9.58 3.57 -5.27
C LEU A 120 -10.22 4.02 -6.60
N PRO A 121 -10.21 5.32 -6.92
CA PRO A 121 -9.78 6.45 -6.07
C PRO A 121 -10.76 6.70 -4.90
N PRO A 122 -10.27 7.12 -3.73
CA PRO A 122 -11.14 7.37 -2.59
C PRO A 122 -12.12 8.52 -2.89
N PRO A 123 -13.29 8.56 -2.21
CA PRO A 123 -14.24 9.66 -2.37
C PRO A 123 -13.60 11.04 -2.11
N PRO A 124 -14.03 12.10 -2.82
CA PRO A 124 -13.56 13.46 -2.53
C PRO A 124 -13.77 13.84 -1.06
N GLY A 125 -12.76 14.45 -0.47
CA GLY A 125 -12.76 14.87 0.95
C GLY A 125 -12.45 13.76 1.95
N HIS A 126 -12.16 12.53 1.50
CA HIS A 126 -11.68 11.45 2.38
C HIS A 126 -10.26 11.70 2.89
N PHE A 127 -9.38 12.21 2.01
CA PHE A 127 -8.05 12.71 2.35
C PHE A 127 -7.95 14.21 2.01
N PRO A 128 -6.93 14.94 2.52
CA PRO A 128 -6.71 16.32 2.14
C PRO A 128 -6.41 16.45 0.64
N ALA A 129 -6.64 17.63 0.07
CA ALA A 129 -6.49 17.84 -1.38
C ALA A 129 -5.05 17.64 -1.90
N SER A 130 -4.07 17.74 -1.00
CA SER A 130 -2.65 17.43 -1.22
C SER A 130 -2.38 15.92 -1.39
N VAL A 131 -3.35 15.05 -1.09
CA VAL A 131 -3.26 13.59 -1.18
C VAL A 131 -4.28 13.09 -2.19
N SER A 132 -3.81 12.86 -3.41
CA SER A 132 -4.56 12.19 -4.47
C SER A 132 -4.09 10.75 -4.55
N LEU A 133 -5.00 9.78 -4.69
CA LEU A 133 -4.65 8.35 -4.75
C LEU A 133 -5.37 7.72 -5.94
N ALA A 134 -4.61 7.14 -6.87
CA ALA A 134 -5.15 6.58 -8.09
C ALA A 134 -4.32 5.39 -8.59
N LEU A 135 -4.99 4.34 -9.08
CA LEU A 135 -4.31 3.21 -9.69
C LEU A 135 -3.80 3.61 -11.09
N LEU A 136 -2.48 3.67 -11.24
CA LEU A 136 -1.82 4.07 -12.49
C LEU A 136 -0.87 2.96 -12.97
N PRO A 137 -0.93 2.55 -14.24
CA PRO A 137 0.06 1.62 -14.78
C PRO A 137 1.45 2.30 -14.78
N PHE A 138 2.50 1.49 -14.73
CA PHE A 138 3.86 1.99 -14.69
C PHE A 138 4.16 2.88 -15.91
N GLY A 139 4.70 4.05 -15.64
CA GLY A 139 5.07 5.04 -16.65
C GLY A 139 5.41 6.36 -15.99
N GLU A 140 5.63 7.39 -16.81
CA GLU A 140 6.03 8.72 -16.30
C GLU A 140 4.99 9.30 -15.33
N ALA A 141 3.70 9.18 -15.62
CA ALA A 141 2.63 9.68 -14.76
C ALA A 141 2.66 9.01 -13.38
N ALA A 142 2.72 7.67 -13.33
CA ALA A 142 2.82 6.92 -12.08
C ALA A 142 4.09 7.29 -11.29
N LEU A 143 5.26 7.34 -11.94
CA LEU A 143 6.53 7.65 -11.26
C LEU A 143 6.56 9.07 -10.70
N ARG A 144 6.00 10.05 -11.42
CA ARG A 144 5.86 11.42 -10.91
C ARG A 144 4.88 11.49 -9.74
N HIS A 145 3.79 10.74 -9.83
CA HIS A 145 2.81 10.64 -8.75
C HIS A 145 3.42 10.00 -7.48
N PHE A 146 4.19 8.93 -7.63
CA PHE A 146 4.88 8.28 -6.52
C PHE A 146 5.91 9.21 -5.89
N MET A 147 6.67 9.94 -6.70
CA MET A 147 7.56 11.00 -6.18
C MET A 147 6.81 12.10 -5.44
N TYR A 148 5.60 12.44 -5.86
CA TYR A 148 4.77 13.44 -5.19
C TYR A 148 4.27 12.94 -3.82
N LEU A 149 3.81 11.69 -3.73
CA LEU A 149 3.38 11.07 -2.47
C LEU A 149 4.53 10.94 -1.47
N GLU A 150 5.70 10.51 -1.93
CA GLU A 150 6.90 10.29 -1.10
C GLU A 150 7.74 11.56 -0.88
N ARG A 151 7.27 12.71 -1.37
CA ARG A 151 8.08 13.93 -1.35
C ARG A 151 8.40 14.31 0.11
N PRO A 152 9.63 14.73 0.39
CA PRO A 152 9.96 15.23 1.71
C PRO A 152 9.12 16.43 2.10
N GLU A 153 8.78 16.52 3.39
CA GLU A 153 8.32 17.73 4.05
C GLU A 153 8.94 19.04 3.49
N GLY A 154 8.10 20.01 3.16
CA GLY A 154 8.53 21.33 2.68
C GLY A 154 9.12 21.35 1.27
N MET A 155 9.17 20.21 0.57
CA MET A 155 9.52 20.15 -0.83
C MET A 155 8.30 20.51 -1.69
N ARG A 156 8.43 21.58 -2.47
CA ARG A 156 7.46 21.91 -3.51
C ARG A 156 7.69 21.02 -4.72
N LEU A 157 6.75 20.12 -4.96
CA LEU A 157 6.69 19.27 -6.14
C LEU A 157 5.25 19.24 -6.64
N ASP A 158 5.06 19.41 -7.94
CA ASP A 158 3.74 19.24 -8.55
C ASP A 158 3.50 17.75 -8.84
N ASP A 159 2.26 17.31 -8.64
CA ASP A 159 1.82 15.97 -9.00
C ASP A 159 1.74 15.79 -10.53
N ALA A 160 1.53 14.56 -11.00
CA ALA A 160 1.32 14.27 -12.41
C ALA A 160 0.09 15.00 -12.98
N GLU A 161 0.17 15.35 -14.26
CA GLU A 161 -0.92 16.05 -14.96
C GLU A 161 -2.22 15.24 -14.87
N GLY A 162 -3.31 15.89 -14.46
CA GLY A 162 -4.63 15.28 -14.32
C GLY A 162 -4.94 14.68 -12.93
N LEU A 163 -3.95 14.54 -12.03
CA LEU A 163 -4.18 14.05 -10.66
C LEU A 163 -4.38 15.15 -9.62
N ARG A 164 -4.10 16.39 -10.00
CA ARG A 164 -4.22 17.54 -9.10
C ARG A 164 -5.67 17.79 -8.72
N MET A 165 -6.00 17.62 -7.44
CA MET A 165 -7.31 17.94 -6.89
C MET A 165 -7.45 19.46 -6.67
N LEU A 166 -8.68 19.95 -6.81
CA LEU A 166 -9.03 21.30 -6.39
C LEU A 166 -9.02 21.37 -4.86
N GLU A 167 -8.33 22.36 -4.30
CA GLU A 167 -8.34 22.63 -2.86
C GLU A 167 -9.79 22.75 -2.36
N GLN A 168 -10.14 21.90 -1.40
CA GLN A 168 -11.36 22.01 -0.62
C GLN A 168 -10.99 22.49 0.78
N ALA A 169 -11.74 23.43 1.32
CA ALA A 169 -11.49 23.93 2.66
C ALA A 169 -11.75 22.81 3.69
N THR A 170 -10.70 22.32 4.33
CA THR A 170 -10.81 21.39 5.45
C THR A 170 -11.24 22.15 6.72
N PRO A 171 -12.20 21.65 7.51
CA PRO A 171 -12.58 22.29 8.77
C PRO A 171 -11.38 22.44 9.71
N ALA A 172 -11.24 23.62 10.33
CA ALA A 172 -10.20 23.83 11.34
C ALA A 172 -10.64 23.20 12.67
N VAL A 173 -9.94 22.15 13.11
CA VAL A 173 -10.07 21.59 14.46
C VAL A 173 -9.52 22.58 15.48
N ARG A 174 -10.30 22.87 16.52
CA ARG A 174 -9.97 23.82 17.58
C ARG A 174 -9.63 23.08 18.87
N HIS A 175 -8.80 23.72 19.69
CA HIS A 175 -8.57 23.26 21.06
C HIS A 175 -9.92 23.08 21.79
N GLY A 176 -10.10 21.92 22.41
CA GLY A 176 -11.32 21.53 23.12
C GLY A 176 -12.40 20.86 22.26
N ASP A 177 -12.20 20.70 20.95
CA ASP A 177 -13.07 19.86 20.13
C ASP A 177 -12.90 18.38 20.53
N ILE A 178 -14.03 17.68 20.72
CA ILE A 178 -14.02 16.27 21.18
C ILE A 178 -14.26 15.27 20.05
N VAL A 179 -14.79 15.73 18.92
CA VAL A 179 -15.10 14.88 17.76
C VAL A 179 -13.92 14.97 16.80
N PRO A 180 -13.21 13.86 16.53
CA PRO A 180 -12.14 13.86 15.53
C PRO A 180 -12.69 14.24 14.15
N GLN A 181 -11.92 15.01 13.41
CA GLN A 181 -12.21 15.41 12.04
C GLN A 181 -10.91 15.39 11.24
N LEU A 182 -11.04 15.23 9.92
CA LEU A 182 -9.93 15.34 9.00
C LEU A 182 -9.26 16.71 9.19
N GLN A 183 -7.95 16.70 9.39
CA GLN A 183 -7.11 17.90 9.42
C GLN A 183 -6.23 17.91 8.17
N ASP A 184 -5.90 19.11 7.71
CA ASP A 184 -5.08 19.28 6.53
C ASP A 184 -3.63 18.88 6.82
N PHE A 185 -2.99 18.21 5.85
CA PHE A 185 -1.56 17.89 5.88
C PHE A 185 -1.02 17.82 4.46
N GLU A 186 0.15 18.39 4.18
CA GLU A 186 0.69 18.36 2.81
C GLU A 186 1.35 17.02 2.46
N THR A 187 2.05 16.37 3.41
CA THR A 187 2.87 15.18 3.15
C THR A 187 2.60 14.05 4.15
N VAL A 188 2.97 12.82 3.78
CA VAL A 188 2.98 11.67 4.69
C VAL A 188 3.87 11.94 5.90
N GLY A 189 5.02 12.59 5.70
CA GLY A 189 5.92 13.02 6.79
C GLY A 189 5.24 13.97 7.79
N HIS A 190 4.41 14.91 7.33
CA HIS A 190 3.66 15.82 8.21
C HIS A 190 2.61 15.09 9.05
N LEU A 191 1.88 14.13 8.46
CA LEU A 191 0.95 13.25 9.17
C LEU A 191 1.66 12.53 10.33
N TYR A 192 2.78 11.87 10.06
CA TYR A 192 3.50 11.10 11.08
C TYR A 192 4.19 11.95 12.13
N ARG A 193 4.70 13.15 11.80
CA ARG A 193 5.19 14.07 12.83
C ARG A 193 4.08 14.58 13.74
N SER A 194 2.87 14.75 13.21
CA SER A 194 1.69 15.09 14.01
C SER A 194 1.30 13.95 14.96
N ILE A 195 1.39 12.70 14.49
CA ILE A 195 1.23 11.50 15.32
C ILE A 195 2.30 11.44 16.42
N GLU A 196 3.58 11.68 16.10
CA GLU A 196 4.67 11.72 17.09
C GLU A 196 4.39 12.73 18.21
N GLU A 197 4.03 13.97 17.86
CA GLU A 197 3.70 15.00 18.86
C GLU A 197 2.45 14.64 19.68
N GLY A 198 1.43 14.09 19.02
CA GLY A 198 0.21 13.59 19.67
C GLY A 198 0.51 12.50 20.71
N ILE A 199 1.37 11.54 20.38
CA ILE A 199 1.78 10.47 21.30
C ILE A 199 2.48 11.05 22.54
N ARG A 200 3.42 12.00 22.36
CA ARG A 200 4.12 12.66 23.47
C ARG A 200 3.16 13.40 24.39
N SER A 201 2.32 14.26 23.81
CA SER A 201 1.31 15.04 24.54
C SER A 201 0.33 14.15 25.33
N LEU A 202 -0.14 13.05 24.72
CA LEU A 202 -1.05 12.12 25.38
C LEU A 202 -0.35 11.29 26.46
N ALA A 203 0.93 10.96 26.30
CA ALA A 203 1.73 10.29 27.32
C ALA A 203 1.94 11.21 28.53
N ASP A 204 2.23 12.49 28.32
CA ASP A 204 2.32 13.50 29.38
C ASP A 204 0.98 13.68 30.11
N LYS A 205 -0.13 13.65 29.37
CA LYS A 205 -1.49 13.83 29.90
C LYS A 205 -2.00 12.63 30.70
N TYR A 206 -1.79 11.40 30.21
CA TYR A 206 -2.37 10.19 30.80
C TYR A 206 -1.37 9.34 31.60
N GLY A 207 -0.07 9.53 31.36
CA GLY A 207 0.99 8.60 31.73
C GLY A 207 1.09 7.43 30.74
N GLU A 208 2.31 6.99 30.45
CA GLU A 208 2.60 5.93 29.47
C GLU A 208 1.82 4.64 29.74
N ALA A 209 1.79 4.18 30.99
CA ALA A 209 1.08 2.94 31.35
C ALA A 209 -0.43 3.00 31.06
N ARG A 210 -1.05 4.19 31.05
CA ARG A 210 -2.45 4.35 30.67
C ARG A 210 -2.59 4.53 29.17
N LEU A 211 -1.68 5.24 28.51
CA LEU A 211 -1.70 5.41 27.06
C LEU A 211 -1.51 4.07 26.35
N PHE A 212 -0.42 3.38 26.66
CA PHE A 212 -0.05 2.09 26.06
C PHE A 212 -0.69 0.92 26.81
N CYS A 213 -2.02 0.85 26.78
CA CYS A 213 -2.80 -0.15 27.49
C CYS A 213 -3.05 -1.44 26.69
N GLY A 214 -2.59 -1.50 25.44
CA GLY A 214 -2.76 -2.64 24.55
C GLY A 214 -1.85 -3.83 24.88
N PRO A 215 -2.28 -5.06 24.58
CA PRO A 215 -1.45 -6.25 24.74
C PRO A 215 -0.27 -6.24 23.75
N ARG A 216 0.95 -6.53 24.23
CA ARG A 216 2.17 -6.59 23.38
C ARG A 216 2.19 -7.86 22.53
N GLU A 217 1.58 -8.93 23.03
CA GLU A 217 1.40 -10.21 22.34
C GLU A 217 0.49 -10.12 21.10
N ALA A 218 -0.40 -9.11 21.05
CA ALA A 218 -1.27 -8.86 19.90
C ALA A 218 -0.62 -8.02 18.79
N GLN A 219 0.67 -7.74 18.91
CA GLN A 219 1.42 -6.93 17.96
C GLN A 219 2.29 -7.79 17.05
N ALA A 220 2.47 -7.32 15.82
CA ALA A 220 3.38 -7.95 14.89
C ALA A 220 4.83 -7.68 15.29
N VAL A 221 5.68 -8.70 15.19
CA VAL A 221 7.11 -8.58 15.51
C VAL A 221 7.96 -9.14 14.37
N SER A 222 9.24 -8.77 14.36
CA SER A 222 10.23 -9.26 13.39
C SER A 222 10.18 -10.78 13.16
N ALA A 223 9.99 -11.58 14.22
CA ALA A 223 9.90 -13.03 14.10
C ALA A 223 8.69 -13.53 13.27
N SER A 224 7.65 -12.72 13.10
CA SER A 224 6.46 -13.08 12.33
C SER A 224 6.64 -12.86 10.82
N PHE A 225 7.25 -11.74 10.40
CA PHE A 225 7.32 -11.36 8.98
C PHE A 225 8.74 -11.13 8.44
N GLY A 226 9.76 -11.22 9.29
CA GLY A 226 11.17 -11.15 8.89
C GLY A 226 11.76 -9.74 8.75
N TRP A 227 11.01 -8.68 9.08
CA TRP A 227 11.52 -7.30 9.10
C TRP A 227 12.15 -6.96 10.44
N ASN A 228 13.40 -6.50 10.46
CA ASN A 228 14.07 -6.11 11.71
C ASN A 228 13.47 -4.84 12.31
N GLU A 229 12.92 -3.99 11.45
CA GLU A 229 12.29 -2.72 11.77
C GLU A 229 10.87 -2.88 12.33
N LEU A 230 10.28 -4.08 12.24
CA LEU A 230 8.96 -4.37 12.81
C LEU A 230 9.07 -4.60 14.32
N VAL A 231 8.85 -3.52 15.07
CA VAL A 231 8.98 -3.47 16.53
C VAL A 231 7.63 -3.45 17.24
N ALA A 232 7.56 -4.09 18.41
CA ALA A 232 6.42 -3.97 19.31
C ALA A 232 6.49 -2.63 20.08
N VAL A 233 5.39 -1.90 20.08
CA VAL A 233 5.19 -0.62 20.76
C VAL A 233 4.56 -0.84 22.13
N GLY A 234 5.11 -0.22 23.17
CA GLY A 234 4.43 -0.19 24.46
C GLY A 234 4.93 0.89 25.43
N ASP A 235 5.62 1.88 24.88
CA ASP A 235 6.11 3.08 25.55
C ASP A 235 6.34 4.15 24.47
N VAL A 236 6.62 5.38 24.90
CA VAL A 236 6.85 6.49 23.95
C VAL A 236 8.05 6.19 23.06
N ASP A 237 9.14 5.66 23.59
CA ASP A 237 10.37 5.42 22.83
C ASP A 237 10.16 4.43 21.68
N SER A 238 9.52 3.29 21.93
CA SER A 238 9.19 2.29 20.91
C SER A 238 8.17 2.80 19.90
N ALA A 239 7.20 3.62 20.31
CA ALA A 239 6.25 4.25 19.39
C ALA A 239 6.96 5.19 18.42
N LEU A 240 7.93 5.96 18.92
CA LEU A 240 8.74 6.86 18.09
C LEU A 240 9.67 6.10 17.16
N VAL A 241 10.19 4.94 17.55
CA VAL A 241 10.96 4.08 16.63
C VAL A 241 10.10 3.62 15.45
N ALA A 242 8.84 3.22 15.71
CA ALA A 242 7.90 2.86 14.64
C ALA A 242 7.62 4.05 13.70
N VAL A 243 7.26 5.21 14.24
CA VAL A 243 6.98 6.42 13.46
C VAL A 243 8.19 6.89 12.65
N ASN A 244 9.38 6.91 13.26
CA ASN A 244 10.60 7.32 12.57
C ASN A 244 11.01 6.34 11.47
N THR A 245 10.76 5.04 11.64
CA THR A 245 11.00 4.05 10.57
C THR A 245 10.20 4.40 9.32
N ILE A 246 8.91 4.69 9.48
CA ILE A 246 8.01 5.03 8.37
C ILE A 246 8.49 6.30 7.65
N ILE A 247 8.79 7.36 8.42
CA ILE A 247 9.30 8.62 7.87
C ILE A 247 10.63 8.42 7.11
N GLU A 248 11.59 7.70 7.70
CA GLU A 248 12.91 7.54 7.08
C GLU A 248 12.89 6.66 5.82
N GLN A 249 12.05 5.62 5.78
CA GLN A 249 11.94 4.76 4.61
C GLN A 249 11.21 5.47 3.45
N GLY A 250 10.15 6.23 3.74
CA GLY A 250 9.44 7.04 2.74
C GLY A 250 10.25 8.21 2.18
N GLU A 251 10.44 9.26 2.99
CA GLU A 251 11.03 10.54 2.54
C GLU A 251 12.56 10.65 2.75
N GLY A 252 13.14 9.83 3.65
CA GLY A 252 14.56 9.93 4.00
C GLY A 252 14.94 11.28 4.62
N ALA A 253 14.08 11.79 5.51
CA ALA A 253 14.21 13.12 6.09
C ALA A 253 15.48 13.34 6.91
N ARG A 254 15.95 12.32 7.65
CA ARG A 254 17.14 12.41 8.52
C ARG A 254 18.29 11.52 8.04
N GLY A 255 18.09 10.70 7.00
CA GLY A 255 19.08 9.78 6.42
C GLY A 255 19.47 9.99 4.95
N ASP A 256 20.00 8.93 4.31
CA ASP A 256 20.33 8.94 2.88
C ASP A 256 19.06 8.82 2.04
N TRP A 257 18.49 9.98 1.68
CA TRP A 257 17.31 10.09 0.82
C TRP A 257 17.38 9.30 -0.50
N ARG A 258 18.58 8.95 -0.98
CA ARG A 258 18.73 8.17 -2.23
C ARG A 258 18.25 6.73 -2.07
N THR A 259 18.30 6.20 -0.85
CA THR A 259 17.85 4.84 -0.54
C THR A 259 16.40 4.81 -0.03
N ALA A 260 15.82 5.96 0.28
CA ALA A 260 14.39 6.11 0.60
C ALA A 260 13.51 5.98 -0.65
N HIS A 261 12.20 5.84 -0.46
CA HIS A 261 11.23 5.63 -1.55
C HIS A 261 11.31 6.74 -2.60
N PHE A 262 11.31 8.01 -2.16
CA PHE A 262 11.47 9.16 -3.05
C PHE A 262 12.72 9.04 -3.94
N GLY A 263 13.88 8.71 -3.35
CA GLY A 263 15.13 8.57 -4.07
C GLY A 263 15.13 7.41 -5.07
N LYS A 264 14.51 6.28 -4.72
CA LYS A 264 14.31 5.14 -5.62
C LYS A 264 13.46 5.53 -6.82
N PHE A 265 12.34 6.23 -6.62
CA PHE A 265 11.48 6.66 -7.73
C PHE A 265 12.15 7.70 -8.63
N VAL A 266 12.95 8.62 -8.08
CA VAL A 266 13.78 9.54 -8.88
C VAL A 266 14.72 8.77 -9.81
N GLN A 267 15.43 7.75 -9.29
CA GLN A 267 16.35 6.94 -10.10
C GLN A 267 15.62 6.19 -11.21
N ILE A 268 14.48 5.57 -10.90
CA ILE A 268 13.66 4.85 -11.88
C ILE A 268 13.15 5.81 -12.96
N LEU A 269 12.66 7.00 -12.59
CA LEU A 269 12.19 8.01 -13.55
C LEU A 269 13.30 8.45 -14.49
N GLU A 270 14.51 8.67 -13.99
CA GLU A 270 15.65 9.06 -14.84
C GLU A 270 16.01 7.97 -15.86
N GLU A 271 16.11 6.72 -15.43
CA GLU A 271 16.39 5.60 -16.32
C GLU A 271 15.28 5.41 -17.36
N TYR A 272 14.01 5.50 -16.93
CA TYR A 272 12.85 5.39 -17.80
C TYR A 272 12.82 6.49 -18.87
N LEU A 273 13.05 7.74 -18.48
CA LEU A 273 13.10 8.86 -19.42
C LEU A 273 14.27 8.74 -20.39
N ALA A 274 15.46 8.34 -19.92
CA ALA A 274 16.60 8.11 -20.80
C ALA A 274 16.34 6.98 -21.81
N MET A 275 15.59 5.95 -21.41
CA MET A 275 15.19 4.87 -22.31
C MET A 275 14.19 5.36 -23.38
N ARG A 276 13.20 6.17 -22.99
CA ARG A 276 12.24 6.78 -23.93
C ARG A 276 12.89 7.79 -24.89
N GLU A 277 13.89 8.54 -24.44
CA GLU A 277 14.66 9.43 -25.30
C GLU A 277 15.40 8.66 -26.41
N ARG A 278 15.87 7.44 -26.12
CA ARG A 278 16.53 6.55 -27.10
C ARG A 278 15.55 5.77 -27.98
N ALA A 279 14.39 5.41 -27.43
CA ALA A 279 13.36 4.62 -28.11
C ALA A 279 11.97 5.24 -27.81
N PRO A 280 11.51 6.21 -28.63
CA PRO A 280 10.25 6.92 -28.37
C PRO A 280 9.00 6.03 -28.27
N ASP A 281 8.98 4.92 -29.01
CA ASP A 281 7.88 3.95 -29.02
C ASP A 281 7.94 2.93 -27.85
N PHE A 282 8.97 3.02 -27.00
CA PHE A 282 9.14 2.11 -25.86
C PHE A 282 7.99 2.25 -24.85
N GLN A 283 7.36 1.12 -24.54
CA GLN A 283 6.34 0.99 -23.52
C GLN A 283 6.75 -0.10 -22.53
N ALA A 284 7.02 0.30 -21.29
CA ALA A 284 7.42 -0.61 -20.21
C ALA A 284 6.24 -1.43 -19.66
N ALA A 285 5.05 -0.84 -19.64
CA ALA A 285 3.82 -1.46 -19.15
C ALA A 285 2.96 -2.04 -20.28
N ARG A 286 2.15 -3.04 -19.93
CA ARG A 286 0.97 -3.48 -20.68
C ARG A 286 -0.07 -2.34 -20.74
N PRO A 287 -1.01 -2.34 -21.70
CA PRO A 287 -2.02 -1.28 -21.84
C PRO A 287 -3.17 -1.40 -20.84
N VAL A 288 -2.83 -1.56 -19.56
CA VAL A 288 -3.75 -1.81 -18.46
C VAL A 288 -4.65 -0.60 -18.20
N LEU A 289 -5.91 -0.84 -17.84
CA LEU A 289 -6.85 0.14 -17.29
C LEU A 289 -7.19 -0.17 -15.84
N PRO A 290 -7.37 0.85 -14.98
CA PRO A 290 -7.88 0.67 -13.62
C PRO A 290 -9.40 0.49 -13.68
N ALA A 291 -9.82 -0.60 -14.33
CA ALA A 291 -11.23 -0.93 -14.53
C ALA A 291 -11.75 -1.76 -13.35
N ASN A 292 -12.95 -1.44 -12.89
CA ASN A 292 -13.62 -2.16 -11.81
C ASN A 292 -14.56 -3.25 -12.34
N VAL A 293 -14.87 -4.23 -11.50
CA VAL A 293 -15.95 -5.19 -11.78
C VAL A 293 -17.32 -4.56 -11.52
N ARG A 294 -17.41 -3.71 -10.49
CA ARG A 294 -18.66 -3.05 -10.09
C ARG A 294 -18.55 -1.53 -10.27
N ALA A 295 -19.70 -0.87 -10.44
CA ALA A 295 -19.76 0.59 -10.53
C ALA A 295 -19.17 1.22 -9.27
N HIS A 296 -18.25 2.17 -9.45
CA HIS A 296 -17.69 2.93 -8.34
C HIS A 296 -18.80 3.81 -7.73
N GLU A 297 -18.91 3.81 -6.41
CA GLU A 297 -20.07 4.40 -5.71
C GLU A 297 -20.30 5.87 -6.05
N ARG A 298 -19.23 6.63 -6.33
CA ARG A 298 -19.27 8.08 -6.49
C ARG A 298 -18.49 8.61 -7.70
N ASP A 299 -17.94 7.73 -8.54
CA ASP A 299 -17.20 8.14 -9.73
C ASP A 299 -17.56 7.27 -10.94
N SER A 300 -18.48 7.77 -11.77
CA SER A 300 -18.92 7.09 -12.98
C SER A 300 -17.87 7.11 -14.11
N SER A 301 -16.74 7.80 -13.93
CA SER A 301 -15.67 7.84 -14.93
C SER A 301 -14.73 6.63 -14.88
N ILE A 302 -14.79 5.85 -13.78
CA ILE A 302 -14.00 4.62 -13.64
C ILE A 302 -14.50 3.57 -14.64
N PRO A 303 -13.63 3.05 -15.54
CA PRO A 303 -14.03 2.02 -16.51
C PRO A 303 -14.58 0.77 -15.83
N LEU A 304 -15.51 0.09 -16.50
CA LEU A 304 -16.01 -1.21 -16.06
C LEU A 304 -15.46 -2.32 -16.95
N ILE A 305 -15.12 -3.44 -16.31
CA ILE A 305 -14.78 -4.68 -17.00
C ILE A 305 -16.08 -5.29 -17.54
N THR A 306 -16.25 -5.27 -18.85
CA THR A 306 -17.43 -5.81 -19.54
C THR A 306 -17.19 -7.19 -20.14
N ASP A 307 -15.93 -7.64 -20.25
CA ASP A 307 -15.60 -9.03 -20.59
C ASP A 307 -15.95 -9.97 -19.41
N PRO A 308 -16.86 -10.95 -19.58
CA PRO A 308 -17.33 -11.79 -18.47
C PRO A 308 -16.25 -12.65 -17.82
N LEU A 309 -15.27 -13.13 -18.58
CA LEU A 309 -14.20 -13.97 -18.06
C LEU A 309 -13.21 -13.14 -17.24
N THR A 310 -12.87 -11.95 -17.73
CA THR A 310 -11.99 -10.99 -17.06
C THR A 310 -12.62 -10.49 -15.77
N ALA A 311 -13.93 -10.20 -15.78
CA ALA A 311 -14.67 -9.81 -14.57
C ALA A 311 -14.56 -10.89 -13.49
N ARG A 312 -14.73 -12.17 -13.85
CA ARG A 312 -14.61 -13.29 -12.90
C ARG A 312 -13.19 -13.53 -12.39
N CYS A 313 -12.18 -13.39 -13.25
CA CYS A 313 -10.79 -13.49 -12.80
C CYS A 313 -10.42 -12.34 -11.84
N THR A 314 -10.95 -11.14 -12.11
CA THR A 314 -10.76 -9.97 -11.24
C THR A 314 -11.53 -10.11 -9.93
N ASP A 315 -12.74 -10.69 -9.94
CA ASP A 315 -13.46 -11.04 -8.72
C ASP A 315 -12.71 -12.07 -7.86
N LEU A 316 -12.10 -13.09 -8.49
CA LEU A 316 -11.28 -14.05 -7.76
C LEU A 316 -10.06 -13.37 -7.11
N PHE A 317 -9.44 -12.41 -7.80
CA PHE A 317 -8.39 -11.56 -7.23
C PHE A 317 -8.89 -10.76 -6.02
N ASN A 318 -9.99 -10.00 -6.18
CA ASN A 318 -10.52 -9.13 -5.14
C ASN A 318 -10.99 -9.93 -3.91
N VAL A 319 -11.66 -11.07 -4.09
CA VAL A 319 -12.06 -11.96 -2.98
C VAL A 319 -10.84 -12.52 -2.26
N SER A 320 -9.81 -12.95 -2.99
CA SER A 320 -8.58 -13.47 -2.37
C SER A 320 -7.83 -12.39 -1.60
N TYR A 321 -7.82 -11.16 -2.13
CA TYR A 321 -7.25 -9.99 -1.46
C TYR A 321 -8.00 -9.64 -0.17
N GLU A 322 -9.33 -9.66 -0.21
CA GLU A 322 -10.15 -9.42 0.97
C GLU A 322 -9.96 -10.51 2.03
N VAL A 323 -9.87 -11.79 1.64
CA VAL A 323 -9.57 -12.87 2.58
C VAL A 323 -8.19 -12.68 3.23
N LEU A 324 -7.18 -12.22 2.48
CA LEU A 324 -5.89 -11.85 3.07
C LEU A 324 -6.07 -10.77 4.16
N LEU A 325 -6.84 -9.73 3.89
CA LEU A 325 -7.09 -8.67 4.88
C LEU A 325 -7.82 -9.22 6.12
N LEU A 326 -8.78 -10.14 5.96
CA LEU A 326 -9.46 -10.79 7.08
C LEU A 326 -8.53 -11.69 7.91
N VAL A 327 -7.59 -12.40 7.26
CA VAL A 327 -6.56 -13.18 7.95
C VAL A 327 -5.65 -12.26 8.76
N LEU A 328 -5.23 -11.13 8.18
CA LEU A 328 -4.41 -10.12 8.88
C LEU A 328 -5.21 -9.44 10.01
N GLN A 329 -6.49 -9.13 9.81
CA GLN A 329 -7.37 -8.60 10.85
C GLN A 329 -7.45 -9.58 12.02
N ARG A 330 -7.56 -10.89 11.72
CA ARG A 330 -7.54 -11.93 12.75
C ARG A 330 -6.19 -12.03 13.44
N TYR A 331 -5.10 -11.90 12.70
CA TYR A 331 -3.75 -11.89 13.25
C TYR A 331 -3.55 -10.75 14.26
N PHE A 332 -4.00 -9.53 13.96
CA PHE A 332 -3.85 -8.39 14.88
C PHE A 332 -4.93 -8.33 15.99
N GLY A 333 -6.09 -8.94 15.77
CA GLY A 333 -7.24 -8.92 16.70
C GLY A 333 -7.46 -10.23 17.47
N HIS A 334 -6.43 -11.05 17.59
CA HIS A 334 -6.51 -12.37 18.22
C HIS A 334 -6.69 -12.30 19.75
N LEU A 335 -7.10 -13.42 20.34
CA LEU A 335 -7.32 -13.52 21.80
C LEU A 335 -6.94 -14.90 22.36
N GLU A 336 -7.25 -15.96 21.64
CA GLU A 336 -7.18 -17.34 22.16
C GLU A 336 -6.24 -18.25 21.34
N GLU A 337 -5.67 -17.73 20.25
CA GLU A 337 -4.73 -18.45 19.41
C GLU A 337 -3.47 -18.84 20.18
N THR A 338 -3.01 -20.06 19.93
CA THR A 338 -1.68 -20.53 20.34
C THR A 338 -0.61 -20.05 19.37
N ASP A 339 0.67 -20.07 19.78
CA ASP A 339 1.81 -19.76 18.90
C ASP A 339 1.80 -20.55 17.59
N ALA A 340 1.36 -21.82 17.62
CA ALA A 340 1.22 -22.65 16.42
C ALA A 340 0.12 -22.12 15.48
N GLN A 341 -1.02 -21.70 16.04
CA GLN A 341 -2.11 -21.10 15.28
C GLN A 341 -1.74 -19.72 14.74
N PHE A 342 -0.88 -18.95 15.43
CA PHE A 342 -0.27 -17.75 14.86
C PHE A 342 0.57 -18.04 13.64
N GLY A 343 1.44 -19.05 13.73
CA GLY A 343 2.25 -19.49 12.60
C GLY A 343 1.38 -19.80 11.38
N VAL A 344 0.23 -20.45 11.58
CA VAL A 344 -0.72 -20.74 10.49
C VAL A 344 -1.30 -19.46 9.88
N LEU A 345 -1.71 -18.47 10.68
CA LEU A 345 -2.22 -17.20 10.14
C LEU A 345 -1.15 -16.44 9.33
N VAL A 346 0.10 -16.43 9.81
CA VAL A 346 1.25 -15.83 9.11
C VAL A 346 1.51 -16.57 7.80
N ASP A 347 1.61 -17.89 7.83
CA ASP A 347 1.87 -18.72 6.64
C ASP A 347 0.76 -18.55 5.60
N VAL A 348 -0.51 -18.55 6.04
CA VAL A 348 -1.67 -18.32 5.17
C VAL A 348 -1.60 -16.92 4.54
N ALA A 349 -1.30 -15.88 5.31
CA ALA A 349 -1.17 -14.53 4.79
C ALA A 349 -0.06 -14.41 3.73
N LEU A 350 1.14 -14.94 4.01
CA LEU A 350 2.26 -14.93 3.07
C LEU A 350 1.95 -15.72 1.80
N ASN A 351 1.35 -16.90 1.94
CA ASN A 351 0.97 -17.72 0.77
C ASN A 351 -0.14 -17.05 -0.06
N LEU A 352 -1.10 -16.37 0.57
CA LEU A 352 -2.10 -15.57 -0.15
C LEU A 352 -1.44 -14.47 -0.99
N MET A 353 -0.44 -13.76 -0.44
CA MET A 353 0.29 -12.72 -1.16
C MET A 353 1.01 -13.28 -2.40
N PHE A 354 1.85 -14.32 -2.22
CA PHE A 354 2.79 -14.78 -3.26
C PHE A 354 2.27 -15.90 -4.17
N GLU A 355 1.44 -16.81 -3.65
CA GLU A 355 0.96 -17.97 -4.43
C GLU A 355 -0.41 -17.72 -5.08
N ILE A 356 -1.13 -16.67 -4.67
CA ILE A 356 -2.51 -16.40 -5.12
C ILE A 356 -2.64 -14.99 -5.71
N ILE A 357 -2.41 -13.95 -4.91
CA ILE A 357 -2.63 -12.54 -5.30
C ILE A 357 -1.70 -12.12 -6.44
N GLU A 358 -0.37 -12.32 -6.30
CA GLU A 358 0.58 -11.96 -7.36
C GLU A 358 0.29 -12.69 -8.69
N PRO A 359 0.12 -14.03 -8.74
CA PRO A 359 -0.22 -14.73 -9.97
C PRO A 359 -1.55 -14.28 -10.60
N LEU A 360 -2.58 -14.01 -9.79
CA LEU A 360 -3.86 -13.48 -10.26
C LEU A 360 -3.72 -12.06 -10.83
N ALA A 361 -2.98 -11.18 -10.14
CA ALA A 361 -2.71 -9.82 -10.63
C ALA A 361 -1.99 -9.86 -11.99
N GLN A 362 -0.98 -10.71 -12.13
CA GLN A 362 -0.25 -10.89 -13.39
C GLN A 362 -1.15 -11.46 -14.49
N LEU A 363 -2.08 -12.36 -14.15
CA LEU A 363 -3.04 -12.92 -15.08
C LEU A 363 -3.99 -11.84 -15.63
N VAL A 364 -4.65 -11.06 -14.75
CA VAL A 364 -5.67 -10.10 -15.18
C VAL A 364 -5.11 -9.01 -16.11
N THR A 365 -3.84 -8.62 -15.93
CA THR A 365 -3.14 -7.63 -16.79
C THR A 365 -2.99 -8.06 -18.25
N ARG A 366 -3.28 -9.32 -18.58
CA ARG A 366 -3.28 -9.87 -19.95
C ARG A 366 -4.70 -10.07 -20.51
N LEU A 367 -5.73 -9.91 -19.70
CA LEU A 367 -7.11 -10.16 -20.09
C LEU A 367 -7.79 -8.87 -20.56
N PRO A 368 -8.62 -8.90 -21.62
CA PRO A 368 -9.23 -7.70 -22.18
C PRO A 368 -10.26 -7.09 -21.22
N VAL A 369 -10.34 -5.76 -21.13
CA VAL A 369 -11.40 -5.11 -20.33
C VAL A 369 -12.77 -5.41 -20.91
N GLY A 370 -12.89 -5.37 -22.24
CA GLY A 370 -14.12 -5.62 -22.98
C GLY A 370 -14.15 -4.88 -24.32
N ALA A 371 -15.24 -5.06 -25.07
CA ALA A 371 -15.35 -4.55 -26.44
C ALA A 371 -15.29 -3.02 -26.56
N ASP A 372 -15.71 -2.30 -25.51
CA ASP A 372 -15.70 -0.83 -25.46
C ASP A 372 -14.29 -0.25 -25.31
N TYR A 373 -13.31 -1.07 -24.93
CA TYR A 373 -11.91 -0.68 -24.72
C TYR A 373 -10.96 -1.54 -25.56
N PRO A 374 -11.04 -1.46 -26.90
CA PRO A 374 -10.25 -2.31 -27.79
C PRO A 374 -8.75 -2.14 -27.55
N GLY A 375 -8.05 -3.27 -27.37
CA GLY A 375 -6.61 -3.30 -27.12
C GLY A 375 -6.20 -2.94 -25.68
N ARG A 376 -7.14 -2.70 -24.77
CA ARG A 376 -6.87 -2.46 -23.35
C ARG A 376 -7.10 -3.71 -22.51
N THR A 377 -6.28 -3.89 -21.49
CA THR A 377 -6.38 -5.01 -20.53
C THR A 377 -6.78 -4.53 -19.13
N ALA A 378 -7.32 -5.42 -18.32
CA ALA A 378 -7.74 -5.08 -16.95
C ALA A 378 -6.54 -5.10 -15.98
N GLY A 379 -6.54 -4.22 -14.98
CA GLY A 379 -5.58 -4.29 -13.88
C GLY A 379 -6.19 -4.93 -12.64
N PRO A 380 -5.36 -5.32 -11.65
CA PRO A 380 -5.88 -5.70 -10.33
C PRO A 380 -6.58 -4.48 -9.71
N SER A 381 -7.90 -4.51 -9.58
CA SER A 381 -8.66 -3.33 -9.12
C SER A 381 -8.53 -3.07 -7.63
N PHE A 382 -8.15 -4.09 -6.84
CA PHE A 382 -8.10 -4.03 -5.37
C PHE A 382 -9.42 -3.50 -4.80
N GLU A 383 -10.56 -3.91 -5.38
CA GLU A 383 -11.88 -3.58 -4.86
C GLU A 383 -12.12 -4.36 -3.56
N LEU A 384 -12.58 -3.66 -2.53
CA LEU A 384 -13.13 -4.20 -1.30
C LEU A 384 -14.66 -4.14 -1.36
N PHE A 385 -15.33 -5.22 -0.97
CA PHE A 385 -16.79 -5.37 -1.13
C PHE A 385 -17.52 -5.41 0.20
N TYR A 386 -16.87 -5.91 1.24
CA TYR A 386 -17.41 -5.98 2.58
C TYR A 386 -16.59 -5.07 3.51
N GLU A 387 -17.19 -4.64 4.62
CA GLU A 387 -16.43 -4.05 5.72
C GLU A 387 -15.43 -5.11 6.21
N SER A 388 -14.15 -4.79 6.36
CA SER A 388 -13.10 -5.80 6.66
C SER A 388 -13.08 -6.27 8.13
N ASP A 389 -14.12 -5.95 8.90
CA ASP A 389 -14.16 -6.04 10.36
C ASP A 389 -15.31 -6.94 10.91
N TYR A 390 -16.03 -7.68 10.05
CA TYR A 390 -17.13 -8.55 10.51
C TYR A 390 -16.71 -9.89 11.14
N VAL A 391 -15.41 -10.19 11.24
CA VAL A 391 -14.92 -11.42 11.86
C VAL A 391 -14.99 -11.30 13.39
N LEU A 392 -15.76 -12.18 14.02
CA LEU A 392 -15.92 -12.20 15.48
C LEU A 392 -14.59 -12.48 16.21
N PRO A 393 -14.42 -11.96 17.45
CA PRO A 393 -13.23 -12.26 18.26
C PRO A 393 -13.13 -13.73 18.68
N HIS A 394 -14.22 -14.49 18.61
CA HIS A 394 -14.26 -15.90 18.97
C HIS A 394 -13.54 -16.77 17.93
N ARG A 395 -12.41 -17.39 18.33
CA ARG A 395 -11.49 -18.12 17.43
C ARG A 395 -12.21 -19.09 16.50
N ARG A 396 -13.03 -19.98 17.05
CA ARG A 396 -13.71 -21.01 16.26
C ARG A 396 -14.59 -20.42 15.15
N ALA A 397 -15.35 -19.36 15.45
CA ALA A 397 -16.23 -18.75 14.46
C ALA A 397 -15.43 -18.03 13.37
N ALA A 398 -14.39 -17.30 13.77
CA ALA A 398 -13.49 -16.61 12.84
C ALA A 398 -12.80 -17.57 11.87
N TRP A 399 -12.21 -18.65 12.40
CA TRP A 399 -11.45 -19.62 11.61
C TRP A 399 -12.34 -20.39 10.63
N LEU A 400 -13.54 -20.80 11.05
CA LEU A 400 -14.51 -21.44 10.15
C LEU A 400 -14.90 -20.52 8.99
N LEU A 401 -15.12 -19.24 9.27
CA LEU A 401 -15.48 -18.26 8.24
C LEU A 401 -14.32 -18.02 7.26
N LEU A 402 -13.08 -17.87 7.75
CA LEU A 402 -11.89 -17.73 6.90
C LEU A 402 -11.68 -18.96 6.01
N GLU A 403 -11.84 -20.16 6.58
CA GLU A 403 -11.76 -21.43 5.85
C GLU A 403 -12.84 -21.52 4.76
N GLU A 404 -14.10 -21.26 5.11
CA GLU A 404 -15.23 -21.26 4.18
C GLU A 404 -14.98 -20.30 2.99
N ARG A 405 -14.49 -19.09 3.26
CA ARG A 405 -14.18 -18.10 2.22
C ARG A 405 -13.08 -18.58 1.26
N LEU A 406 -12.05 -19.26 1.77
CA LEU A 406 -11.01 -19.87 0.92
C LEU A 406 -11.55 -21.05 0.10
N ARG A 407 -12.44 -21.87 0.68
CA ARG A 407 -13.13 -22.97 -0.05
C ARG A 407 -14.01 -22.42 -1.17
N ASP A 408 -14.73 -21.33 -0.92
CA ASP A 408 -15.57 -20.67 -1.92
C ASP A 408 -14.72 -20.08 -3.05
N ALA A 409 -13.61 -19.41 -2.72
CA ALA A 409 -12.66 -18.92 -3.70
C ALA A 409 -12.04 -20.06 -4.53
N HIS A 410 -11.66 -21.17 -3.89
CA HIS A 410 -11.19 -22.38 -4.58
C HIS A 410 -12.24 -22.91 -5.55
N ALA A 411 -13.48 -23.13 -5.08
CA ALA A 411 -14.57 -23.64 -5.91
C ALA A 411 -14.88 -22.70 -7.08
N PHE A 412 -14.82 -21.38 -6.86
CA PHE A 412 -14.97 -20.39 -7.92
C PHE A 412 -13.84 -20.45 -8.95
N CYS A 413 -12.58 -20.57 -8.51
CA CYS A 413 -11.44 -20.77 -9.39
C CYS A 413 -11.60 -22.03 -10.27
N ARG A 414 -12.03 -23.15 -9.68
CA ARG A 414 -12.32 -24.39 -10.44
C ARG A 414 -13.41 -24.21 -11.49
N ARG A 415 -14.45 -23.42 -11.21
CA ARG A 415 -15.49 -23.08 -12.22
C ARG A 415 -14.90 -22.28 -13.38
N ILE A 416 -14.05 -21.28 -13.10
CA ILE A 416 -13.37 -20.52 -14.17
C ILE A 416 -12.52 -21.45 -15.04
N GLN A 417 -11.76 -22.38 -14.44
CA GLN A 417 -10.95 -23.36 -15.19
C GLN A 417 -11.79 -24.26 -16.12
N ALA A 418 -12.97 -24.68 -15.67
CA ALA A 418 -13.85 -25.54 -16.46
C ALA A 418 -14.44 -24.81 -17.68
N GLU A 419 -14.70 -23.50 -17.53
CA GLU A 419 -15.32 -22.68 -18.57
C GLU A 419 -14.29 -22.03 -19.52
N ALA A 420 -13.06 -21.82 -19.05
CA ALA A 420 -11.96 -21.25 -19.83
C ALA A 420 -10.72 -22.16 -19.80
N PRO A 421 -10.69 -23.25 -20.61
CA PRO A 421 -9.58 -24.20 -20.64
C PRO A 421 -8.21 -23.54 -20.91
N ASP A 422 -8.17 -22.46 -21.68
CA ASP A 422 -6.95 -21.71 -22.00
C ASP A 422 -6.29 -21.07 -20.77
N LEU A 423 -7.07 -20.77 -19.72
CA LEU A 423 -6.57 -20.23 -18.45
C LEU A 423 -6.26 -21.33 -17.43
N SER A 424 -6.58 -22.59 -17.73
CA SER A 424 -6.49 -23.69 -16.78
C SER A 424 -5.09 -23.88 -16.23
N VAL A 425 -4.06 -23.76 -17.09
CA VAL A 425 -2.64 -23.87 -16.70
C VAL A 425 -2.26 -22.76 -15.71
N ALA A 426 -2.71 -21.52 -15.94
CA ALA A 426 -2.40 -20.39 -15.06
C ALA A 426 -3.14 -20.48 -13.72
N LEU A 427 -4.40 -20.96 -13.74
CA LEU A 427 -5.26 -21.02 -12.55
C LEU A 427 -5.04 -22.27 -11.68
N GLN A 428 -4.46 -23.34 -12.23
CA GLN A 428 -4.24 -24.58 -11.47
C GLN A 428 -3.37 -24.40 -10.21
N PRO A 429 -2.21 -23.72 -10.24
CA PRO A 429 -1.43 -23.50 -9.02
C PRO A 429 -2.19 -22.66 -7.99
N ILE A 430 -2.95 -21.64 -8.44
CA ILE A 430 -3.79 -20.80 -7.58
C ILE A 430 -4.88 -21.64 -6.89
N ALA A 431 -5.58 -22.48 -7.65
CA ALA A 431 -6.60 -23.38 -7.11
C ALA A 431 -6.00 -24.34 -6.06
N THR A 432 -4.83 -24.92 -6.34
CA THR A 432 -4.12 -25.79 -5.39
C THR A 432 -3.74 -25.04 -4.11
N SER A 433 -3.24 -23.80 -4.22
CA SER A 433 -2.86 -23.01 -3.04
C SER A 433 -4.09 -22.63 -2.20
N LEU A 434 -5.19 -22.19 -2.81
CA LEU A 434 -6.44 -21.87 -2.10
C LEU A 434 -6.93 -23.06 -1.25
N ASP A 435 -6.92 -24.27 -1.82
CA ASP A 435 -7.34 -25.49 -1.12
C ASP A 435 -6.39 -25.88 0.02
N LYS A 436 -5.08 -25.69 -0.20
CA LYS A 436 -4.05 -25.91 0.81
C LYS A 436 -4.21 -24.95 2.00
N GLN A 437 -4.40 -23.65 1.74
CA GLN A 437 -4.57 -22.65 2.80
C GLN A 437 -5.88 -22.86 3.58
N ALA A 438 -6.99 -23.20 2.89
CA ALA A 438 -8.23 -23.58 3.55
C ALA A 438 -8.04 -24.79 4.48
N SER A 439 -7.29 -25.79 4.03
CA SER A 439 -7.02 -27.00 4.82
C SER A 439 -6.12 -26.72 6.04
N ALA A 440 -5.17 -25.80 5.92
CA ALA A 440 -4.34 -25.37 7.05
C ALA A 440 -5.19 -24.74 8.17
N LEU A 441 -6.12 -23.85 7.80
CA LEU A 441 -7.08 -23.27 8.76
C LEU A 441 -8.01 -24.33 9.37
N ALA A 442 -8.54 -25.26 8.58
CA ALA A 442 -9.42 -26.32 9.09
C ALA A 442 -8.74 -27.26 10.10
N SER A 443 -7.42 -27.46 9.97
CA SER A 443 -6.66 -28.42 10.79
C SER A 443 -6.14 -27.89 12.12
N SER A 444 -6.31 -26.60 12.42
CA SER A 444 -5.75 -25.92 13.61
C SER A 444 -6.84 -25.44 14.57
#